data_AF-A0A3D0ERM2-F1
#
_entry.id   AF-A0A3D0ERM2-F1
#
_cell.length_a   1.000
_cell.length_b   1.000
_cell.length_c   1.000
_cell.angle_alpha   90.00
_cell.angle_beta   90.00
_cell.angle_gamma   90.00
#
_symmetry.space_group_name_H-M   'P 1'
#
loop_
_entity.id
_entity.type
_entity.pdbx_description
1 polymer ?
#
loop_
_entity_poly.entity_id
_entity_poly.type
_entity_poly.pdbx_seq_one_letter_code
_entity_poly.pdbx_strand_id
1 'polypeptide(L)'
;SSLLAVDRFFLAPSCKKTYIVDRAQDAQYVGVFAGYFEKPSKGFGKFFEIGTEILKDGKVVKTYTVKPKKLIVKMGFGAGAIDRQEMLAADFVYESKDVCVQ
;
A
#
# COMPACT_ATOMS: atom_id res chain seq x y z
N SER A 1 -0.13 20.16 -8.14
CA SER A 1 -1.16 19.31 -7.53
C SER A 1 -0.45 18.30 -6.63
N SER A 2 -0.91 18.09 -5.39
CA SER A 2 -0.32 17.11 -4.45
C SER A 2 -0.79 15.67 -4.68
N LEU A 3 -1.86 15.48 -5.47
CA LEU A 3 -2.36 14.18 -5.88
C LEU A 3 -1.80 13.82 -7.25
N LEU A 4 -1.11 12.68 -7.35
CA LEU A 4 -0.40 12.24 -8.55
C LEU A 4 -1.18 11.20 -9.36
N ALA A 5 -1.88 10.28 -8.69
CA ALA A 5 -2.67 9.22 -9.32
C ALA A 5 -3.79 8.77 -8.37
N VAL A 6 -4.83 8.17 -8.93
CA VAL A 6 -5.96 7.57 -8.19
C VAL A 6 -6.39 6.30 -8.86
N ASP A 7 -6.46 5.22 -8.09
CA ASP A 7 -7.01 3.94 -8.50
C ASP A 7 -8.22 3.57 -7.62
N ARG A 8 -9.14 2.80 -8.19
CA ARG A 8 -10.32 2.29 -7.49
C ARG A 8 -10.36 0.78 -7.59
N PHE A 9 -10.67 0.14 -6.47
CA PHE A 9 -10.89 -1.29 -6.40
C PHE A 9 -12.14 -1.62 -5.59
N PHE A 10 -12.69 -2.81 -5.83
CA PHE A 10 -13.87 -3.31 -5.13
C PHE A 10 -13.50 -4.56 -4.34
N LEU A 11 -13.94 -4.63 -3.08
CA LEU A 11 -13.73 -5.78 -2.21
C LEU A 11 -15.09 -6.26 -1.72
N ALA A 12 -15.44 -7.50 -2.04
CA ALA A 12 -16.63 -8.12 -1.50
C ALA A 12 -16.41 -8.52 -0.02
N PRO A 13 -17.47 -8.57 0.79
CA PRO A 13 -17.40 -9.04 2.17
C PRO A 13 -16.73 -10.42 2.25
N SER A 14 -15.95 -10.65 3.31
CA SER A 14 -15.25 -11.93 3.56
C SER A 14 -14.26 -12.36 2.48
N CYS A 15 -13.92 -11.47 1.54
CA CYS A 15 -12.90 -11.72 0.53
C CYS A 15 -11.53 -11.17 0.94
N LYS A 16 -10.50 -11.87 0.51
CA LYS A 16 -9.10 -11.44 0.52
C LYS A 16 -8.68 -11.24 -0.92
N LYS A 17 -8.03 -10.11 -1.19
CA LYS A 17 -7.57 -9.74 -2.51
C LYS A 17 -6.23 -9.03 -2.41
N THR A 18 -5.36 -9.35 -3.36
CA THR A 18 -4.09 -8.65 -3.53
C THR A 18 -4.20 -7.68 -4.69
N TYR A 19 -3.90 -6.41 -4.41
CA TYR A 19 -3.83 -5.37 -5.43
C TYR A 19 -2.39 -4.91 -5.60
N ILE A 20 -1.93 -4.91 -6.84
CA ILE A 20 -0.63 -4.36 -7.22
C ILE A 20 -0.89 -3.01 -7.88
N VAL A 21 -0.30 -1.96 -7.35
CA VAL A 21 -0.44 -0.59 -7.84
C VAL A 21 0.94 -0.12 -8.27
N ASP A 22 1.04 0.37 -9.50
CA ASP A 22 2.27 0.98 -9.98
C ASP A 22 2.49 2.33 -9.30
N ARG A 23 3.72 2.54 -8.82
CA ARG A 23 4.05 3.80 -8.16
C ARG A 23 4.07 4.93 -9.20
N ALA A 24 3.24 5.94 -9.01
CA ALA A 24 3.36 7.18 -9.76
C ALA A 24 4.75 7.81 -9.55
N GLN A 25 5.30 8.40 -10.61
CA GLN A 25 6.59 9.09 -10.53
C GLN A 25 6.54 10.16 -9.43
N ASP A 26 7.61 10.27 -8.65
CA ASP A 26 7.76 11.23 -7.53
C ASP A 26 6.78 11.06 -6.35
N ALA A 27 5.98 9.97 -6.32
CA ALA A 27 5.09 9.70 -5.19
C ALA A 27 5.85 9.30 -3.91
N GLN A 28 5.68 10.09 -2.85
CA GLN A 28 6.29 9.84 -1.53
C GLN A 28 5.34 9.13 -0.56
N TYR A 29 4.04 9.21 -0.81
CA TYR A 29 3.00 8.64 0.03
C TYR A 29 1.94 7.94 -0.80
N VAL A 30 1.30 6.93 -0.21
CA VAL A 30 0.06 6.35 -0.71
C VAL A 30 -1.04 6.49 0.34
N GLY A 31 -2.18 7.01 -0.07
CA GLY A 31 -3.39 7.08 0.74
C GLY A 31 -4.39 6.02 0.29
N VAL A 32 -4.87 5.20 1.23
CA VAL A 32 -5.93 4.22 0.98
C VAL A 32 -7.19 4.68 1.72
N PHE A 33 -8.28 4.84 0.98
CA PHE A 33 -9.56 5.29 1.51
C PHE A 33 -10.65 4.26 1.20
N ALA A 34 -11.41 3.89 2.23
CA ALA A 34 -12.56 3.01 2.13
C ALA A 34 -13.85 3.83 2.02
N GLY A 35 -14.63 3.56 0.96
CA GLY A 35 -15.92 4.18 0.71
C GLY A 35 -17.05 3.53 1.50
N TYR A 36 -17.07 3.70 2.82
CA TYR A 36 -18.16 3.24 3.69
C TYR A 36 -19.47 3.97 3.38
N PHE A 37 -20.60 3.25 3.47
CA PHE A 37 -21.93 3.81 3.24
C PHE A 37 -22.25 4.93 4.25
N GLU A 38 -22.09 4.63 5.54
CA GLU A 38 -22.05 5.65 6.58
C GLU A 38 -20.61 6.10 6.75
N LYS A 39 -20.34 7.39 6.48
CA LYS A 39 -18.99 7.95 6.63
C LYS A 39 -18.60 7.91 8.11
N PRO A 40 -17.61 7.10 8.53
CA PRO A 40 -17.21 7.07 9.92
C PRO A 40 -16.46 8.37 10.25
N SER A 41 -16.54 8.79 11.51
CA SER A 41 -15.86 9.99 12.00
C SER A 41 -14.34 9.87 11.91
N LYS A 42 -13.79 8.64 11.98
CA LYS A 42 -12.36 8.32 11.88
C LYS A 42 -12.16 6.95 11.24
N GLY A 43 -10.95 6.68 10.73
CA GLY A 43 -10.54 5.33 10.32
C GLY A 43 -10.97 4.87 8.92
N PHE A 44 -11.61 5.73 8.12
CA PHE A 44 -11.89 5.42 6.70
C PHE A 44 -10.67 5.59 5.79
N GLY A 45 -9.60 6.22 6.26
CA GLY A 45 -8.39 6.50 5.49
C GLY A 45 -7.12 6.13 6.24
N LYS A 46 -6.13 5.59 5.53
CA LYS A 46 -4.76 5.33 6.02
C LYS A 46 -3.75 5.88 5.04
N PHE A 47 -2.65 6.42 5.56
CA PHE A 47 -1.53 6.93 4.78
C PHE A 47 -0.27 6.13 5.09
N PHE A 48 0.49 5.82 4.06
CA PHE A 48 1.75 5.09 4.16
C PHE A 48 2.84 5.85 3.41
N GLU A 49 4.00 5.98 4.03
CA GLU A 49 5.18 6.54 3.40
C GLU A 49 5.87 5.48 2.54
N ILE A 50 6.30 5.86 1.34
CA ILE A 50 7.06 5.00 0.45
C ILE A 50 8.53 5.20 0.78
N GLY A 51 9.13 4.20 1.43
CA GLY A 51 10.55 4.25 1.79
C GLY A 51 11.48 4.27 0.57
N THR A 52 12.75 4.55 0.82
CA THR A 52 13.82 4.52 -0.21
C THR A 52 14.90 3.52 0.16
N GLU A 53 15.43 2.81 -0.82
CA GLU A 53 16.60 1.95 -0.72
C GLU A 53 17.82 2.65 -1.30
N ILE A 54 18.94 2.59 -0.58
CA ILE A 54 20.24 3.12 -1.03
C ILE A 54 21.08 1.94 -1.48
N LEU A 55 21.31 1.85 -2.79
CA LEU A 55 22.23 0.89 -3.39
C LEU A 55 23.63 1.50 -3.41
N LYS A 56 24.59 0.81 -2.78
CA LYS A 56 26.01 1.15 -2.81
C LYS A 56 26.71 0.27 -3.84
N ASP A 57 27.51 0.86 -4.70
CA ASP A 57 28.35 0.12 -5.65
C ASP A 57 29.82 0.51 -5.51
N GLY A 58 30.71 -0.48 -5.63
CA GLY A 58 32.18 -0.32 -5.69
C GLY A 58 32.98 -0.58 -4.39
N LYS A 59 34.23 -1.02 -4.55
CA LYS A 59 35.25 -1.21 -3.48
C LYS A 59 35.76 0.11 -2.87
N VAL A 60 35.51 1.24 -3.53
CA VAL A 60 35.80 2.61 -3.06
C VAL A 60 34.52 3.40 -3.26
N VAL A 61 33.78 3.64 -2.18
CA VAL A 61 32.41 4.20 -2.20
C VAL A 61 32.42 5.61 -2.80
N LYS A 62 31.91 5.79 -4.02
CA LYS A 62 31.71 7.11 -4.64
C LYS A 62 30.31 7.34 -5.24
N THR A 63 29.53 6.29 -5.44
CA THR A 63 28.22 6.39 -6.12
C THR A 63 27.10 5.87 -5.23
N TYR A 64 26.12 6.73 -4.95
CA TYR A 64 24.89 6.38 -4.23
C TYR A 64 23.74 6.36 -5.23
N THR A 65 23.08 5.21 -5.43
CA THR A 65 21.85 5.14 -6.22
C THR A 65 20.68 4.96 -5.27
N VAL A 66 19.72 5.89 -5.29
CA VAL A 66 18.50 5.82 -4.48
C VAL A 66 17.37 5.27 -5.34
N LYS A 67 16.72 4.19 -4.90
CA LYS A 67 15.53 3.64 -5.55
C LYS A 67 14.36 3.58 -4.55
N PRO A 68 13.11 3.80 -4.97
CA PRO A 68 11.96 3.57 -4.09
C PRO A 68 11.90 2.11 -3.63
N LYS A 69 11.63 1.91 -2.33
CA LYS A 69 11.42 0.59 -1.72
C LYS A 69 10.03 0.06 -2.06
N LYS A 70 9.91 -1.25 -2.25
CA LYS A 70 8.59 -1.90 -2.39
C LYS A 70 7.82 -1.77 -1.07
N LEU A 71 6.64 -1.14 -1.14
CA LEU A 71 5.72 -1.03 -0.02
C LEU A 71 4.67 -2.14 -0.11
N ILE A 72 4.59 -2.98 0.92
CA ILE A 72 3.59 -4.04 1.02
C ILE A 72 2.79 -3.80 2.30
N VAL A 73 1.47 -3.66 2.16
CA VAL A 73 0.57 -3.43 3.29
C VAL A 73 -0.54 -4.46 3.26
N LYS A 74 -0.78 -5.11 4.39
CA LYS A 74 -1.95 -5.95 4.63
C LYS A 74 -2.99 -5.15 5.41
N MET A 75 -4.19 -5.03 4.86
CA MET A 75 -5.26 -4.20 5.42
C MET A 75 -6.51 -5.03 5.73
N GLY A 76 -7.17 -4.71 6.84
CA GLY A 76 -8.50 -5.21 7.19
C GLY A 76 -9.54 -4.10 7.04
N PHE A 77 -10.60 -4.40 6.30
CA PHE A 77 -11.73 -3.50 6.10
C PHE A 77 -12.91 -4.02 6.94
N GLY A 78 -13.04 -3.52 8.16
CA GLY A 78 -14.18 -3.81 9.04
C GLY A 78 -15.45 -3.07 8.59
N ALA A 79 -16.58 -3.32 9.25
CA ALA A 79 -17.89 -2.82 8.83
C ALA A 79 -18.02 -1.29 8.75
N GLY A 80 -17.25 -0.56 9.59
CA GLY A 80 -17.30 0.90 9.64
C GLY A 80 -15.94 1.59 9.67
N ALA A 81 -14.83 0.86 9.55
CA ALA A 81 -13.49 1.45 9.52
C ALA A 81 -12.45 0.45 9.01
N ILE A 82 -11.31 0.98 8.54
CA ILE A 82 -10.09 0.19 8.36
C ILE A 82 -9.56 -0.15 9.76
N ASP A 83 -9.81 -1.37 10.19
CA ASP A 83 -9.59 -1.82 11.58
C ASP A 83 -8.23 -2.47 11.81
N ARG A 84 -7.58 -2.96 10.74
CA ARG A 84 -6.27 -3.59 10.80
C ARG A 84 -5.38 -3.08 9.69
N GLN A 85 -4.11 -2.92 10.04
CA GLN A 85 -3.04 -2.57 9.12
C GLN A 85 -1.74 -3.19 9.61
N GLU A 86 -0.98 -3.74 8.68
CA GLU A 86 0.33 -4.33 8.94
C GLU A 86 1.23 -4.02 7.74
N MET A 87 2.34 -3.33 7.99
CA MET A 87 3.39 -3.15 6.98
C MET A 87 4.24 -4.42 6.96
N LEU A 88 4.31 -5.06 5.80
CA LEU A 88 5.09 -6.27 5.59
C LEU A 88 6.47 -5.92 5.06
N ALA A 89 7.42 -6.85 5.21
CA ALA A 89 8.75 -6.72 4.65
C ALA A 89 8.69 -6.62 3.11
N ALA A 90 9.64 -5.91 2.50
CA ALA A 90 9.63 -5.65 1.06
C ALA A 90 9.82 -6.93 0.21
N ASP A 91 10.41 -7.96 0.80
CA ASP A 91 10.61 -9.30 0.24
C ASP A 91 9.45 -10.26 0.53
N PHE A 92 8.38 -9.81 1.19
CA PHE A 92 7.23 -10.64 1.48
C PHE A 92 6.58 -11.17 0.18
N VAL A 93 6.43 -12.49 0.13
CA VAL A 93 5.75 -13.19 -0.97
C VAL A 93 4.27 -13.24 -0.67
N TYR A 94 3.46 -12.66 -1.55
CA TYR A 94 2.01 -12.69 -1.49
C TYR A 94 1.43 -13.54 -2.61
N GLU A 95 0.31 -14.19 -2.35
CA GLU A 95 -0.49 -14.82 -3.38
C GLU A 95 -1.41 -13.78 -4.06
N SER A 96 -1.53 -13.87 -5.38
CA SER A 96 -2.43 -13.01 -6.18
C SER A 96 -3.83 -13.59 -6.33
N LYS A 97 -4.15 -14.67 -5.62
CA LYS A 97 -5.46 -15.34 -5.71
C LYS A 97 -6.48 -14.61 -4.85
N ASP A 98 -7.61 -14.28 -5.48
CA ASP A 98 -8.80 -13.82 -4.78
C ASP A 98 -9.41 -15.00 -4.03
N VAL A 99 -9.54 -14.87 -2.70
CA VAL A 99 -10.13 -15.91 -1.86
C VAL A 99 -11.28 -15.31 -1.09
N CYS A 100 -12.49 -15.76 -1.39
CA CYS A 100 -13.71 -15.39 -0.66
C CYS A 100 -14.14 -16.58 0.19
N VAL A 101 -14.25 -16.37 1.50
CA VAL A 101 -14.83 -17.38 2.40
C VAL A 101 -16.34 -17.17 2.39
N GLN A 102 -17.07 -18.18 1.92
CA GLN A 102 -18.54 -18.25 1.99
C GLN A 102 -19.00 -18.65 3.39
#